data_AF-A0A9D8RL54-F1
#
_entry.id   AF-A0A9D8RL54-F1
#
_cell.length_a   1.000
_cell.length_b   1.000
_cell.length_c   1.000
_cell.angle_alpha   90.00
_cell.angle_beta   90.00
_cell.angle_gamma   90.00
#
_symmetry.space_group_name_H-M   'P 1'
#
loop_
_entity.id
_entity.type
_entity.pdbx_description
1 polymer ?
#
loop_
_entity_poly.entity_id
_entity_poly.type
_entity_poly.pdbx_seq_one_letter_code
_entity_poly.pdbx_strand_id
1 'polypeptide(L)'
;SRHLYSYGSNNFLGWQGPQDGEDYLTTCRVGGSEGYESHVRSSFAFVDAEQGGILNNTRPNTRANYSQAIARSPRPVISHETGQFQIYPDYDEIAKYTGVLHPYNLEIFRRRLRENGLQDQAEAFHEATGRFAVECYKADIEYGLRTRGLGGFQMLDLQDFPGQGSALVGMLDAFMQSKGITTPEEFRSFCAPVVPLALIDDFCLDGASGFVADVALANYVESDWTEPVDWTLKSVKGSHFSAEGRIEAAVEQGDVATVGRISLPLTSIHKPTQLRLTLSTDDYSNYYNLWVYPSSEEPESEEIHICAALDAEARSLLAEGGRVLLVPDHKTIEQQSVGGLFTPDYWNYAMFKSISENAGKEVSPGTLSLLMDSKHPLFEDFPTDDHSNWQWWSIVRNARPLVLNATRHEYKPLIQVVDNVERNHKLGLLFEFKVGEGRVLVCMSDLEAVAQTPEGAQFRRSILDYMLSDEFAPTEQLSTEELSQLLSAEVSQREIIGEKNLSDYDVQ
;
A
#
# COMPACT_ATOMS: atom_id res chain seq x y z
N SER A 1 -35.56 -23.23 13.30
CA SER A 1 -34.34 -22.79 12.62
C SER A 1 -34.18 -23.58 11.33
N ARG A 2 -33.92 -22.91 10.20
CA ARG A 2 -33.48 -23.56 8.96
C ARG A 2 -31.95 -23.55 8.98
N HIS A 3 -31.32 -24.70 8.76
CA HIS A 3 -29.87 -24.73 8.48
C HIS A 3 -29.64 -24.26 7.05
N LEU A 4 -28.64 -23.41 6.84
CA LEU A 4 -28.18 -22.97 5.53
C LEU A 4 -26.91 -23.75 5.19
N TYR A 5 -26.76 -24.15 3.93
CA TYR A 5 -25.66 -24.98 3.46
C TYR A 5 -24.90 -24.30 2.32
N SER A 6 -23.59 -24.52 2.29
CA SER A 6 -22.71 -24.21 1.15
C SER A 6 -21.83 -25.41 0.89
N TYR A 7 -21.41 -25.65 -0.35
CA TYR A 7 -20.59 -26.83 -0.67
C TYR A 7 -19.14 -26.73 -0.16
N GLY A 8 -18.68 -25.51 0.12
CA GLY A 8 -17.38 -25.26 0.72
C GLY A 8 -17.02 -23.78 0.67
N SER A 9 -15.93 -23.42 1.34
CA SER A 9 -15.32 -22.10 1.20
C SER A 9 -14.32 -22.13 0.04
N ASN A 10 -14.40 -21.16 -0.87
CA ASN A 10 -13.57 -21.10 -2.08
C ASN A 10 -13.61 -22.39 -2.92
N ASN A 11 -14.77 -23.05 -3.03
CA ASN A 11 -14.90 -24.22 -3.91
C ASN A 11 -14.53 -23.84 -5.35
N PHE A 12 -13.55 -24.55 -5.94
CA PHE A 12 -12.92 -24.19 -7.22
C PHE A 12 -12.44 -22.73 -7.31
N LEU A 13 -12.05 -22.12 -6.18
CA LEU A 13 -11.74 -20.71 -6.05
C LEU A 13 -12.82 -19.81 -6.67
N GLY A 14 -14.09 -20.20 -6.57
CA GLY A 14 -15.22 -19.44 -7.09
C GLY A 14 -15.42 -19.49 -8.61
N TRP A 15 -14.55 -20.14 -9.38
CA TRP A 15 -14.62 -20.16 -10.85
C TRP A 15 -15.92 -20.73 -11.41
N GLN A 16 -16.52 -21.70 -10.71
CA GLN A 16 -17.78 -22.31 -11.13
C GLN A 16 -19.01 -21.45 -10.79
N GLY A 17 -18.86 -20.43 -9.93
CA GLY A 17 -19.98 -19.64 -9.42
C GLY A 17 -21.00 -20.48 -8.62
N PRO A 18 -22.22 -19.97 -8.44
CA PRO A 18 -23.28 -20.63 -7.67
C PRO A 18 -23.65 -22.01 -8.24
N GLN A 19 -23.72 -23.04 -7.39
CA GLN A 19 -24.07 -24.42 -7.81
C GLN A 19 -25.41 -24.88 -7.22
N ASP A 20 -26.30 -25.51 -7.98
CA ASP A 20 -27.59 -26.01 -7.46
C ASP A 20 -27.45 -26.78 -6.13
N GLY A 21 -28.22 -26.38 -5.11
CA GLY A 21 -28.23 -26.98 -3.77
C GLY A 21 -27.54 -26.18 -2.66
N GLU A 22 -26.79 -25.12 -2.97
CA GLU A 22 -26.30 -24.20 -1.93
C GLU A 22 -27.35 -23.14 -1.57
N ASP A 23 -27.40 -22.74 -0.31
CA ASP A 23 -28.21 -21.64 0.18
C ASP A 23 -27.45 -20.30 0.10
N TYR A 24 -26.12 -20.34 0.17
CA TYR A 24 -25.21 -19.20 0.07
C TYR A 24 -23.85 -19.64 -0.48
N LEU A 25 -23.06 -18.67 -0.96
CA LEU A 25 -21.70 -18.87 -1.43
C LEU A 25 -20.70 -18.32 -0.43
N THR A 26 -19.57 -19.00 -0.24
CA THR A 26 -18.40 -18.46 0.46
C THR A 26 -17.22 -18.50 -0.50
N THR A 27 -16.79 -17.36 -1.02
CA THR A 27 -15.87 -17.32 -2.16
C THR A 27 -15.10 -16.00 -2.27
N CYS A 28 -13.98 -15.99 -2.98
CA CYS A 28 -13.24 -14.80 -3.39
C CYS A 28 -13.74 -14.21 -4.74
N ARG A 29 -14.49 -14.99 -5.52
CA ARG A 29 -15.11 -14.57 -6.79
C ARG A 29 -16.40 -15.35 -7.12
N VAL A 30 -17.29 -14.74 -7.89
CA VAL A 30 -18.60 -15.29 -8.29
C VAL A 30 -18.58 -15.67 -9.77
N GLY A 31 -18.07 -16.86 -10.07
CA GLY A 31 -17.89 -17.36 -11.44
C GLY A 31 -16.66 -16.77 -12.12
N GLY A 32 -16.17 -17.43 -13.17
CA GLY A 32 -15.08 -16.90 -13.99
C GLY A 32 -15.41 -15.59 -14.71
N SER A 33 -14.43 -14.70 -14.81
CA SER A 33 -14.46 -13.50 -15.65
C SER A 33 -13.04 -13.09 -16.03
N GLU A 34 -12.93 -12.26 -17.08
CA GLU A 34 -11.75 -11.43 -17.27
C GLU A 34 -11.87 -10.18 -16.37
N GLY A 35 -10.73 -9.63 -15.91
CA GLY A 35 -10.72 -8.48 -15.00
C GLY A 35 -11.29 -8.78 -13.61
N TYR A 36 -11.89 -7.77 -12.97
CA TYR A 36 -12.29 -7.81 -11.55
C TYR A 36 -13.80 -7.93 -11.30
N GLU A 37 -14.62 -8.01 -12.35
CA GLU A 37 -16.09 -7.93 -12.25
C GLU A 37 -16.73 -9.04 -11.40
N SER A 38 -16.07 -10.19 -11.29
CA SER A 38 -16.53 -11.33 -10.50
C SER A 38 -15.97 -11.34 -9.08
N HIS A 39 -15.02 -10.47 -8.76
CA HIS A 39 -14.32 -10.53 -7.48
C HIS A 39 -15.22 -10.01 -6.35
N VAL A 40 -15.12 -10.67 -5.19
CA VAL A 40 -15.74 -10.22 -3.93
C VAL A 40 -14.68 -10.01 -2.84
N ARG A 41 -13.43 -9.88 -3.24
CA ARG A 41 -12.27 -9.52 -2.41
C ARG A 41 -11.33 -8.67 -3.25
N SER A 42 -10.55 -7.77 -2.65
CA SER A 42 -9.69 -6.87 -3.41
C SER A 42 -8.25 -7.36 -3.60
N SER A 43 -7.74 -8.22 -2.71
CA SER A 43 -6.38 -8.76 -2.75
C SER A 43 -6.30 -10.18 -3.33
N PHE A 44 -5.33 -10.43 -4.21
CA PHE A 44 -5.04 -11.75 -4.79
C PHE A 44 -3.55 -11.93 -5.03
N ALA A 45 -3.11 -13.18 -5.17
CA ALA A 45 -1.81 -13.45 -5.78
C ALA A 45 -1.82 -13.08 -7.27
N PHE A 46 -0.66 -12.72 -7.81
CA PHE A 46 -0.49 -12.37 -9.24
C PHE A 46 -0.85 -13.52 -10.20
N VAL A 47 -0.73 -14.77 -9.74
CA VAL A 47 -1.18 -15.93 -10.52
C VAL A 47 -2.70 -15.98 -10.70
N ASP A 48 -3.45 -15.43 -9.74
CA ASP A 48 -4.90 -15.56 -9.62
C ASP A 48 -5.69 -14.34 -10.12
N ALA A 49 -5.03 -13.18 -10.20
CA ALA A 49 -5.62 -11.95 -10.72
C ALA A 49 -4.54 -11.07 -11.36
N GLU A 50 -4.95 -10.33 -12.38
CA GLU A 50 -4.10 -9.30 -12.97
C GLU A 50 -3.57 -8.36 -11.88
N GLN A 51 -2.23 -8.22 -11.85
CA GLN A 51 -1.50 -7.30 -10.98
C GLN A 51 -1.87 -7.45 -9.49
N GLY A 52 -2.25 -8.65 -9.04
CA GLY A 52 -2.55 -8.93 -7.62
C GLY A 52 -3.90 -8.41 -7.11
N GLY A 53 -4.80 -7.98 -8.01
CA GLY A 53 -6.17 -7.60 -7.66
C GLY A 53 -6.48 -6.10 -7.80
N ILE A 54 -7.76 -5.77 -7.58
CA ILE A 54 -8.32 -4.45 -7.90
C ILE A 54 -7.68 -3.31 -7.09
N LEU A 55 -7.32 -3.56 -5.83
CA LEU A 55 -6.77 -2.52 -4.95
C LEU A 55 -5.37 -2.08 -5.41
N ASN A 56 -4.55 -3.03 -5.88
CA ASN A 56 -3.26 -2.69 -6.46
C ASN A 56 -3.41 -2.12 -7.87
N ASN A 57 -4.24 -2.73 -8.72
CA ASN A 57 -4.22 -2.42 -10.15
C ASN A 57 -5.02 -1.18 -10.57
N THR A 58 -5.97 -0.70 -9.77
CA THR A 58 -6.85 0.41 -10.16
C THR A 58 -6.63 1.67 -9.32
N ARG A 59 -6.92 2.84 -9.91
CA ARG A 59 -6.78 4.13 -9.24
C ARG A 59 -7.59 4.12 -7.92
N PRO A 60 -6.97 4.41 -6.75
CA PRO A 60 -7.64 4.34 -5.46
C PRO A 60 -8.84 5.28 -5.40
N ASN A 61 -9.97 4.73 -4.99
CA ASN A 61 -11.22 5.46 -4.77
C ASN A 61 -12.09 4.69 -3.77
N THR A 62 -13.12 5.35 -3.24
CA THR A 62 -14.10 4.69 -2.37
C THR A 62 -15.48 4.59 -3.03
N ARG A 63 -15.56 4.59 -4.36
CA ARG A 63 -16.79 4.26 -5.10
C ARG A 63 -16.88 2.79 -5.51
N ALA A 64 -15.75 2.19 -5.88
CA ALA A 64 -15.69 0.83 -6.39
C ALA A 64 -16.16 -0.17 -5.33
N ASN A 65 -17.01 -1.12 -5.72
CA ASN A 65 -17.60 -2.11 -4.82
C ASN A 65 -17.82 -3.43 -5.59
N TYR A 66 -18.45 -4.43 -4.97
CA TYR A 66 -18.65 -5.75 -5.56
C TYR A 66 -20.04 -5.95 -6.19
N SER A 67 -20.78 -4.87 -6.51
CA SER A 67 -22.16 -4.99 -7.03
C SER A 67 -22.24 -5.80 -8.32
N GLN A 68 -21.22 -5.73 -9.18
CA GLN A 68 -21.14 -6.53 -10.41
C GLN A 68 -21.05 -8.03 -10.10
N ALA A 69 -20.21 -8.41 -9.12
CA ALA A 69 -20.06 -9.80 -8.69
C ALA A 69 -21.34 -10.31 -8.00
N ILE A 70 -21.97 -9.48 -7.18
CA ILE A 70 -23.23 -9.82 -6.50
C ILE A 70 -24.37 -10.02 -7.51
N ALA A 71 -24.44 -9.20 -8.57
CA ALA A 71 -25.45 -9.38 -9.63
C ALA A 71 -25.34 -10.74 -10.36
N ARG A 72 -24.18 -11.42 -10.27
CA ARG A 72 -23.95 -12.75 -10.86
C ARG A 72 -24.44 -13.89 -9.96
N SER A 73 -24.79 -13.62 -8.71
CA SER A 73 -25.24 -14.65 -7.77
C SER A 73 -26.74 -14.49 -7.45
N PRO A 74 -27.56 -15.52 -7.64
CA PRO A 74 -28.94 -15.51 -7.15
C PRO A 74 -29.03 -15.80 -5.63
N ARG A 75 -27.88 -15.88 -4.95
CA ARG A 75 -27.75 -16.28 -3.55
C ARG A 75 -26.83 -15.32 -2.79
N PRO A 76 -26.99 -15.17 -1.46
CA PRO A 76 -26.06 -14.41 -0.65
C PRO A 76 -24.62 -14.89 -0.86
N VAL A 77 -23.70 -13.94 -0.94
CA VAL A 77 -22.26 -14.21 -1.09
C VAL A 77 -21.55 -13.72 0.14
N ILE A 78 -20.70 -14.57 0.72
CA ILE A 78 -19.76 -14.23 1.78
C ILE A 78 -18.38 -14.18 1.15
N SER A 79 -17.74 -13.02 1.22
CA SER A 79 -16.36 -12.82 0.78
C SER A 79 -15.40 -13.65 1.62
N HIS A 80 -14.62 -14.53 1.00
CA HIS A 80 -13.70 -15.41 1.71
C HIS A 80 -12.26 -14.90 1.70
N GLU A 81 -11.60 -14.95 2.85
CA GLU A 81 -10.21 -14.55 3.10
C GLU A 81 -9.92 -13.08 2.76
N THR A 82 -10.82 -12.17 3.15
CA THR A 82 -10.64 -10.72 3.02
C THR A 82 -9.41 -10.25 3.80
N GLY A 83 -8.62 -9.36 3.21
CA GLY A 83 -7.45 -8.75 3.81
C GLY A 83 -6.26 -9.70 3.90
N GLN A 84 -5.49 -9.79 2.81
CA GLN A 84 -4.28 -10.61 2.73
C GLN A 84 -3.08 -9.74 2.36
N PHE A 85 -2.70 -8.89 3.31
CA PHE A 85 -1.61 -7.94 3.18
C PHE A 85 -0.51 -8.33 4.15
N GLN A 86 0.66 -8.69 3.63
CA GLN A 86 1.78 -9.11 4.46
C GLN A 86 2.36 -7.93 5.26
N ILE A 87 2.65 -8.17 6.54
CA ILE A 87 3.31 -7.24 7.45
C ILE A 87 4.72 -7.76 7.74
N TYR A 88 5.70 -6.87 7.75
CA TYR A 88 7.09 -7.22 8.09
C TYR A 88 7.15 -7.71 9.56
N PRO A 89 7.84 -8.81 9.89
CA PRO A 89 7.74 -9.43 11.21
C PRO A 89 8.38 -8.58 12.33
N ASP A 90 7.79 -8.63 13.52
CA ASP A 90 8.45 -8.24 14.76
C ASP A 90 9.31 -9.41 15.28
N TYR A 91 10.62 -9.22 15.31
CA TYR A 91 11.54 -10.28 15.74
C TYR A 91 11.61 -10.48 17.26
N ASP A 92 11.04 -9.59 18.07
CA ASP A 92 10.92 -9.80 19.51
C ASP A 92 9.91 -10.92 19.84
N GLU A 93 9.00 -11.24 18.89
CA GLU A 93 8.10 -12.38 18.99
C GLU A 93 8.85 -13.71 19.16
N ILE A 94 10.08 -13.83 18.66
CA ILE A 94 10.91 -15.05 18.81
C ILE A 94 11.01 -15.48 20.29
N ALA A 95 11.13 -14.52 21.21
CA ALA A 95 11.25 -14.80 22.64
C ALA A 95 9.96 -15.36 23.27
N LYS A 96 8.80 -15.20 22.61
CA LYS A 96 7.51 -15.71 23.09
C LYS A 96 7.34 -17.21 22.89
N TYR A 97 8.11 -17.82 21.97
CA TYR A 97 8.07 -19.25 21.68
C TYR A 97 8.82 -20.09 22.74
N THR A 98 8.24 -20.20 23.93
CA THR A 98 8.79 -21.01 25.05
C THR A 98 8.20 -22.42 25.14
N GLY A 99 7.33 -22.79 24.19
CA GLY A 99 6.58 -24.04 24.17
C GLY A 99 7.27 -25.16 23.39
N VAL A 100 6.47 -26.01 22.73
CA VAL A 100 6.97 -27.13 21.92
C VAL A 100 7.30 -26.74 20.46
N LEU A 101 6.87 -25.56 20.03
CA LEU A 101 7.15 -25.01 18.70
C LEU A 101 8.34 -24.05 18.79
N HIS A 102 9.22 -24.08 17.78
CA HIS A 102 10.37 -23.18 17.64
C HIS A 102 10.28 -22.39 16.33
N PRO A 103 10.43 -21.06 16.34
CA PRO A 103 10.16 -20.19 15.19
C PRO A 103 11.38 -20.05 14.26
N TYR A 104 11.84 -21.17 13.67
CA TYR A 104 13.02 -21.17 12.77
C TYR A 104 12.86 -20.23 11.56
N ASN A 105 11.64 -20.09 11.05
CA ASN A 105 11.28 -19.12 10.02
C ASN A 105 11.70 -17.69 10.41
N LEU A 106 11.29 -17.21 11.59
CA LEU A 106 11.61 -15.85 12.06
C LEU A 106 13.13 -15.68 12.28
N GLU A 107 13.82 -16.71 12.76
CA GLU A 107 15.28 -16.68 12.91
C GLU A 107 16.00 -16.56 11.55
N ILE A 108 15.50 -17.28 10.53
CA ILE A 108 16.01 -17.20 9.16
C ILE A 108 15.76 -15.81 8.56
N PHE A 109 14.55 -15.27 8.71
CA PHE A 109 14.20 -13.93 8.23
C PHE A 109 15.10 -12.86 8.87
N ARG A 110 15.27 -12.91 10.20
CA ARG A 110 16.16 -12.01 10.95
C ARG A 110 17.62 -12.11 10.49
N ARG A 111 18.11 -13.32 10.22
CA ARG A 111 19.47 -13.52 9.70
C ARG A 111 19.63 -12.91 8.32
N ARG A 112 18.68 -13.13 7.40
CA ARG A 112 18.70 -12.55 6.05
C ARG A 112 18.69 -11.02 6.08
N LEU A 113 17.92 -10.42 6.98
CA LEU A 113 17.92 -8.98 7.17
C LEU A 113 19.30 -8.44 7.60
N ARG A 114 19.98 -9.16 8.53
CA ARG A 114 21.35 -8.85 8.96
C ARG A 114 22.38 -9.00 7.84
N GLU A 115 22.22 -9.98 6.96
CA GLU A 115 23.12 -10.20 5.81
C GLU A 115 23.14 -9.00 4.85
N ASN A 116 22.05 -8.22 4.79
CA ASN A 116 21.99 -6.97 4.02
C ASN A 116 22.22 -5.70 4.87
N GLY A 117 22.62 -5.85 6.14
CA GLY A 117 22.94 -4.73 7.03
C GLY A 117 21.73 -3.88 7.46
N LEU A 118 20.53 -4.45 7.44
CA LEU A 118 19.28 -3.71 7.67
C LEU A 118 18.61 -4.03 9.02
N GLN A 119 19.29 -4.75 9.92
CA GLN A 119 18.71 -5.20 11.19
C GLN A 119 18.21 -4.07 12.09
N ASP A 120 18.85 -2.90 12.01
CA ASP A 120 18.47 -1.73 12.81
C ASP A 120 17.22 -1.02 12.27
N GLN A 121 16.64 -1.51 11.17
CA GLN A 121 15.40 -1.02 10.57
C GLN A 121 14.21 -1.98 10.76
N ALA A 122 14.38 -3.11 11.45
CA ALA A 122 13.32 -4.12 11.59
C ALA A 122 12.04 -3.55 12.21
N GLU A 123 12.16 -2.80 13.31
CA GLU A 123 11.04 -2.14 13.98
C GLU A 123 10.34 -1.13 13.05
N ALA A 124 11.12 -0.27 12.38
CA ALA A 124 10.59 0.69 11.43
C ALA A 124 9.88 0.03 10.23
N PHE A 125 10.39 -1.11 9.75
CA PHE A 125 9.71 -1.90 8.72
C PHE A 125 8.40 -2.50 9.23
N HIS A 126 8.40 -3.05 10.45
CA HIS A 126 7.18 -3.58 11.08
C HIS A 126 6.11 -2.49 11.17
N GLU A 127 6.46 -1.32 11.72
CA GLU A 127 5.54 -0.19 11.86
C GLU A 127 5.05 0.33 10.49
N ALA A 128 5.95 0.58 9.55
CA ALA A 128 5.59 1.17 8.27
C ALA A 128 4.74 0.24 7.39
N THR A 129 5.03 -1.07 7.41
CA THR A 129 4.24 -2.07 6.68
C THR A 129 2.92 -2.36 7.37
N GLY A 130 2.89 -2.43 8.70
CA GLY A 130 1.65 -2.63 9.46
C GLY A 130 0.68 -1.47 9.31
N ARG A 131 1.13 -0.22 9.46
CA ARG A 131 0.25 0.96 9.33
C ARG A 131 -0.38 1.06 7.94
N PHE A 132 0.39 0.75 6.90
CA PHE A 132 -0.14 0.73 5.55
C PHE A 132 -1.04 -0.49 5.28
N ALA A 133 -0.73 -1.65 5.86
CA ALA A 133 -1.62 -2.80 5.81
C ALA A 133 -3.00 -2.47 6.42
N VAL A 134 -3.08 -1.73 7.53
CA VAL A 134 -4.36 -1.27 8.11
C VAL A 134 -5.21 -0.50 7.10
N GLU A 135 -4.63 0.43 6.34
CA GLU A 135 -5.33 1.18 5.28
C GLU A 135 -5.83 0.24 4.18
N CYS A 136 -5.06 -0.78 3.81
CA CYS A 136 -5.47 -1.80 2.84
C CYS A 136 -6.57 -2.74 3.37
N TYR A 137 -6.49 -3.19 4.62
CA TYR A 137 -7.54 -3.96 5.30
C TYR A 137 -8.85 -3.19 5.34
N LYS A 138 -8.76 -1.91 5.73
CA LYS A 138 -9.89 -0.99 5.72
C LYS A 138 -10.52 -0.88 4.35
N ALA A 139 -9.71 -0.62 3.32
CA ALA A 139 -10.22 -0.54 1.96
C ALA A 139 -10.94 -1.83 1.55
N ASP A 140 -10.32 -3.00 1.74
CA ASP A 140 -10.87 -4.31 1.37
C ASP A 140 -12.22 -4.60 2.08
N ILE A 141 -12.29 -4.35 3.38
CA ILE A 141 -13.53 -4.50 4.16
C ILE A 141 -14.60 -3.52 3.68
N GLU A 142 -14.24 -2.25 3.45
CA GLU A 142 -15.18 -1.23 3.01
C GLU A 142 -15.67 -1.45 1.57
N TYR A 143 -14.92 -2.10 0.69
CA TYR A 143 -15.47 -2.58 -0.60
C TYR A 143 -16.69 -3.46 -0.36
N GLY A 144 -16.60 -4.37 0.61
CA GLY A 144 -17.70 -5.23 1.01
C GLY A 144 -18.86 -4.43 1.62
N LEU A 145 -18.58 -3.57 2.60
CA LEU A 145 -19.62 -2.78 3.29
C LEU A 145 -20.34 -1.76 2.39
N ARG A 146 -19.69 -1.30 1.32
CA ARG A 146 -20.31 -0.47 0.26
C ARG A 146 -21.19 -1.27 -0.71
N THR A 147 -21.17 -2.60 -0.63
CA THR A 147 -21.87 -3.48 -1.58
C THR A 147 -23.21 -3.93 -1.03
N ARG A 148 -24.29 -3.36 -1.57
CA ARG A 148 -25.64 -3.81 -1.29
C ARG A 148 -25.84 -5.27 -1.67
N GLY A 149 -26.40 -6.07 -0.75
CA GLY A 149 -26.69 -7.49 -0.96
C GLY A 149 -25.50 -8.44 -0.76
N LEU A 150 -24.30 -7.93 -0.41
CA LEU A 150 -23.23 -8.79 0.08
C LEU A 150 -23.63 -9.36 1.46
N GLY A 151 -23.44 -10.66 1.66
CA GLY A 151 -23.83 -11.38 2.87
C GLY A 151 -22.82 -11.29 4.02
N GLY A 152 -21.65 -10.69 3.80
CA GLY A 152 -20.58 -10.51 4.79
C GLY A 152 -19.22 -10.92 4.25
N PHE A 153 -18.23 -11.01 5.14
CA PHE A 153 -16.88 -11.43 4.81
C PHE A 153 -16.26 -12.27 5.94
N GLN A 154 -15.21 -13.01 5.60
CA GLN A 154 -14.35 -13.75 6.50
C GLN A 154 -12.91 -13.32 6.23
N MET A 155 -12.18 -12.85 7.26
CA MET A 155 -10.80 -12.41 7.09
C MET A 155 -9.83 -13.61 7.00
N LEU A 156 -8.67 -13.43 6.34
CA LEU A 156 -7.52 -14.34 6.43
C LEU A 156 -6.27 -13.55 6.83
N ASP A 157 -5.97 -13.44 8.10
CA ASP A 157 -6.75 -13.75 9.29
C ASP A 157 -6.63 -12.51 10.20
N LEU A 158 -7.22 -12.50 11.39
CA LEU A 158 -6.96 -11.42 12.37
C LEU A 158 -5.58 -11.57 13.03
N GLN A 159 -5.00 -12.77 13.00
CA GLN A 159 -3.71 -13.13 13.58
C GLN A 159 -2.73 -13.69 12.54
N ASP A 160 -1.45 -13.72 12.86
CA ASP A 160 -0.46 -14.46 12.08
C ASP A 160 -0.78 -15.96 12.05
N PHE A 161 -0.61 -16.57 10.87
CA PHE A 161 -0.73 -18.01 10.71
C PHE A 161 0.66 -18.62 10.50
N PRO A 162 1.22 -19.37 11.47
CA PRO A 162 2.58 -19.92 11.38
C PRO A 162 2.69 -21.16 10.48
N GLY A 163 1.57 -21.74 10.05
CA GLY A 163 1.55 -22.82 9.07
C GLY A 163 1.85 -22.32 7.66
N GLN A 164 2.09 -23.26 6.73
CA GLN A 164 2.33 -22.97 5.30
C GLN A 164 3.30 -21.79 5.11
N GLY A 165 4.57 -21.97 5.46
CA GLY A 165 5.64 -20.98 5.23
C GLY A 165 5.51 -19.66 6.01
N SER A 166 4.47 -19.51 6.84
CA SER A 166 4.08 -18.33 7.62
C SER A 166 3.39 -17.25 6.81
N ALA A 167 2.10 -17.07 7.09
CA ALA A 167 1.33 -15.91 6.67
C ALA A 167 1.47 -14.82 7.75
N LEU A 168 2.28 -13.80 7.46
CA LEU A 168 2.48 -12.66 8.36
C LEU A 168 1.41 -11.61 8.09
N VAL A 169 0.18 -11.84 8.56
CA VAL A 169 -1.03 -11.07 8.24
C VAL A 169 -1.78 -10.65 9.50
N GLY A 170 -2.83 -9.84 9.36
CA GLY A 170 -3.67 -9.45 10.48
C GLY A 170 -3.00 -8.51 11.48
N MET A 171 -3.75 -8.14 12.52
CA MET A 171 -3.36 -7.14 13.52
C MET A 171 -2.79 -7.76 14.80
N LEU A 172 -2.87 -9.09 14.91
CA LEU A 172 -2.39 -9.86 16.04
C LEU A 172 -1.24 -10.78 15.62
N ASP A 173 -0.32 -11.05 16.53
CA ASP A 173 0.74 -12.05 16.35
C ASP A 173 0.20 -13.48 16.50
N ALA A 174 1.08 -14.49 16.39
CA ALA A 174 0.67 -15.89 16.48
C ALA A 174 0.17 -16.31 17.89
N PHE A 175 0.29 -15.43 18.88
CA PHE A 175 -0.18 -15.59 20.26
C PHE A 175 -1.44 -14.78 20.56
N MET A 176 -2.11 -14.23 19.52
CA MET A 176 -3.29 -13.36 19.65
C MET A 176 -3.01 -12.05 20.42
N GLN A 177 -1.75 -11.61 20.47
CA GLN A 177 -1.37 -10.34 21.07
C GLN A 177 -1.30 -9.26 19.99
N SER A 178 -1.61 -8.02 20.37
CA SER A 178 -1.51 -6.89 19.43
C SER A 178 -0.08 -6.74 18.93
N LYS A 179 0.06 -6.53 17.61
CA LYS A 179 1.30 -6.12 16.97
C LYS A 179 1.70 -4.67 17.28
N GLY A 180 0.90 -3.91 18.03
CA GLY A 180 1.16 -2.50 18.32
C GLY A 180 0.91 -1.55 17.14
N ILE A 181 0.36 -2.05 16.03
CA ILE A 181 0.14 -1.30 14.78
C ILE A 181 -1.13 -0.42 14.83
N THR A 182 -2.21 -0.93 15.42
CA THR A 182 -3.51 -0.25 15.50
C THR A 182 -4.21 -0.58 16.82
N THR A 183 -5.21 0.22 17.17
CA THR A 183 -6.06 0.00 18.35
C THR A 183 -7.35 -0.73 17.98
N PRO A 184 -7.99 -1.45 18.93
CA PRO A 184 -9.31 -2.02 18.70
C PRO A 184 -10.36 -1.00 18.27
N GLU A 185 -10.30 0.22 18.81
CA GLU A 185 -11.22 1.31 18.48
C GLU A 185 -11.05 1.79 17.04
N GLU A 186 -9.80 1.94 16.57
CA GLU A 186 -9.49 2.30 15.19
C GLU A 186 -9.89 1.19 14.22
N PHE A 187 -9.58 -0.08 14.51
CA PHE A 187 -9.99 -1.20 13.66
C PHE A 187 -11.52 -1.32 13.58
N ARG A 188 -12.22 -1.10 14.70
CA ARG A 188 -13.69 -1.10 14.76
C ARG A 188 -14.29 0.04 13.93
N SER A 189 -13.57 1.13 13.66
CA SER A 189 -14.09 2.27 12.88
C SER A 189 -14.52 1.89 11.46
N PHE A 190 -13.93 0.84 10.89
CA PHE A 190 -14.27 0.33 9.56
C PHE A 190 -14.79 -1.13 9.58
N CYS A 191 -14.92 -1.74 10.76
CA CYS A 191 -15.37 -3.12 10.94
C CYS A 191 -16.42 -3.22 12.08
N ALA A 192 -17.36 -2.27 12.12
CA ALA A 192 -18.46 -2.24 13.09
C ALA A 192 -19.81 -2.67 12.48
N PRO A 193 -20.84 -2.94 13.32
CA PRO A 193 -22.21 -3.18 12.85
C PRO A 193 -22.83 -1.99 12.10
N VAL A 194 -22.39 -0.77 12.40
CA VAL A 194 -22.75 0.43 11.65
C VAL A 194 -21.45 1.11 11.24
N VAL A 195 -21.31 1.40 9.95
CA VAL A 195 -20.11 2.06 9.42
C VAL A 195 -20.53 3.22 8.52
N PRO A 196 -20.22 4.47 8.92
CA PRO A 196 -20.35 5.59 8.00
C PRO A 196 -19.22 5.53 6.97
N LEU A 197 -19.58 5.68 5.70
CA LEU A 197 -18.71 5.46 4.54
C LEU A 197 -18.71 6.73 3.69
N ALA A 198 -17.53 7.15 3.25
CA ALA A 198 -17.41 8.19 2.22
C ALA A 198 -17.24 7.52 0.86
N LEU A 199 -17.94 8.01 -0.17
CA LEU A 199 -17.79 7.60 -1.56
C LEU A 199 -17.11 8.75 -2.32
N ILE A 200 -15.80 8.62 -2.51
CA ILE A 200 -14.87 9.63 -3.01
C ILE A 200 -14.25 9.10 -4.30
N ASP A 201 -14.13 9.98 -5.30
CA ASP A 201 -13.60 9.64 -6.63
C ASP A 201 -12.08 9.46 -6.64
N ASP A 202 -11.35 10.23 -5.83
CA ASP A 202 -9.89 10.17 -5.71
C ASP A 202 -9.44 10.67 -4.33
N PHE A 203 -8.35 10.10 -3.80
CA PHE A 203 -7.75 10.56 -2.55
C PHE A 203 -6.86 11.80 -2.73
N CYS A 204 -6.38 12.05 -3.95
CA CYS A 204 -5.58 13.20 -4.31
C CYS A 204 -6.42 14.19 -5.12
N LEU A 205 -6.60 15.38 -4.56
CA LEU A 205 -7.51 16.40 -5.05
C LEU A 205 -6.71 17.57 -5.62
N ASP A 206 -7.15 18.05 -6.79
CA ASP A 206 -6.77 19.37 -7.27
C ASP A 206 -7.53 20.44 -6.46
N GLY A 207 -6.79 21.40 -5.89
CA GLY A 207 -7.37 22.50 -5.11
C GLY A 207 -8.45 23.29 -5.86
N ALA A 208 -8.40 23.35 -7.20
CA ALA A 208 -9.40 24.02 -8.02
C ALA A 208 -10.72 23.24 -8.15
N SER A 209 -10.66 21.91 -8.08
CA SER A 209 -11.81 21.01 -8.29
C SER A 209 -12.70 20.89 -7.03
N GLY A 210 -12.18 21.30 -5.87
CA GLY A 210 -12.87 21.21 -4.59
C GLY A 210 -12.97 19.77 -4.08
N PHE A 211 -13.82 19.56 -3.07
CA PHE A 211 -14.07 18.26 -2.47
C PHE A 211 -15.54 17.87 -2.67
N VAL A 212 -15.76 16.67 -3.23
CA VAL A 212 -17.08 16.07 -3.36
C VAL A 212 -17.02 14.64 -2.85
N ALA A 213 -17.95 14.29 -1.96
CA ALA A 213 -18.16 12.92 -1.51
C ALA A 213 -19.65 12.65 -1.31
N ASP A 214 -20.13 11.51 -1.79
CA ASP A 214 -21.40 10.99 -1.29
C ASP A 214 -21.14 10.31 0.06
N VAL A 215 -22.08 10.42 0.99
CA VAL A 215 -22.01 9.75 2.29
C VAL A 215 -22.98 8.59 2.25
N ALA A 216 -22.45 7.39 2.52
CA ALA A 216 -23.22 6.18 2.67
C ALA A 216 -23.13 5.67 4.11
N LEU A 217 -24.08 4.83 4.49
CA LEU A 217 -24.11 4.21 5.79
C LEU A 217 -24.50 2.74 5.63
N ALA A 218 -23.63 1.85 6.11
CA ALA A 218 -23.93 0.42 6.22
C ALA A 218 -24.54 0.16 7.60
N ASN A 219 -25.73 -0.46 7.66
CA ASN A 219 -26.45 -0.73 8.90
C ASN A 219 -26.77 -2.22 9.05
N TYR A 220 -26.06 -2.89 9.96
CA TYR A 220 -26.23 -4.30 10.28
C TYR A 220 -26.57 -4.55 11.75
N VAL A 221 -27.04 -3.53 12.49
CA VAL A 221 -27.65 -3.75 13.81
C VAL A 221 -29.04 -4.40 13.68
N GLU A 222 -29.71 -4.69 14.79
CA GLU A 222 -31.04 -5.33 14.81
C GLU A 222 -32.20 -4.31 14.74
N SER A 223 -31.98 -3.14 14.14
CA SER A 223 -33.01 -2.11 13.93
C SER A 223 -32.68 -1.21 12.73
N ASP A 224 -33.69 -0.49 12.24
CA ASP A 224 -33.46 0.62 11.32
C ASP A 224 -32.59 1.69 11.99
N TRP A 225 -31.77 2.37 11.20
CA TRP A 225 -30.90 3.45 11.66
C TRP A 225 -31.44 4.81 11.25
N THR A 226 -31.61 5.70 12.23
CA THR A 226 -32.17 7.05 12.04
C THR A 226 -31.32 8.16 12.66
N GLU A 227 -30.19 7.83 13.29
CA GLU A 227 -29.30 8.84 13.85
C GLU A 227 -28.54 9.55 12.72
N PRO A 228 -28.37 10.88 12.79
CA PRO A 228 -27.72 11.65 11.74
C PRO A 228 -26.21 11.38 11.69
N VAL A 229 -25.62 11.57 10.51
CA VAL A 229 -24.18 11.53 10.30
C VAL A 229 -23.62 12.95 10.40
N ASP A 230 -22.87 13.20 11.47
CA ASP A 230 -22.01 14.38 11.60
C ASP A 230 -20.72 14.16 10.80
N TRP A 231 -20.22 15.23 10.18
CA TRP A 231 -18.97 15.17 9.45
C TRP A 231 -18.09 16.39 9.72
N THR A 232 -16.78 16.16 9.70
CA THR A 232 -15.78 17.24 9.71
C THR A 232 -14.72 16.97 8.65
N LEU A 233 -14.26 18.00 7.95
CA LEU A 233 -13.11 17.96 7.05
C LEU A 233 -12.07 18.94 7.57
N LYS A 234 -10.96 18.43 8.12
CA LYS A 234 -9.95 19.26 8.82
C LYS A 234 -8.54 18.99 8.34
N SER A 235 -7.70 20.02 8.31
CA SER A 235 -6.27 19.87 8.02
C SER A 235 -5.54 19.10 9.12
N VAL A 236 -4.75 18.10 8.73
CA VAL A 236 -3.83 17.34 9.59
C VAL A 236 -2.39 17.86 9.45
N LYS A 237 -1.98 18.15 8.21
CA LYS A 237 -0.66 18.73 7.87
C LYS A 237 -0.83 19.80 6.79
N GLY A 238 -0.03 20.86 6.82
CA GLY A 238 -0.07 21.95 5.84
C GLY A 238 -0.97 23.12 6.27
N SER A 239 -1.74 23.67 5.32
CA SER A 239 -2.56 24.86 5.55
C SER A 239 -3.75 24.58 6.46
N HIS A 240 -4.09 25.52 7.33
CA HIS A 240 -5.28 25.40 8.18
C HIS A 240 -6.56 25.42 7.34
N PHE A 241 -7.34 24.34 7.43
CA PHE A 241 -8.67 24.22 6.84
C PHE A 241 -9.59 23.47 7.81
N SER A 242 -10.84 23.92 7.93
CA SER A 242 -11.85 23.23 8.72
C SER A 242 -13.23 23.52 8.16
N ALA A 243 -14.00 22.47 7.93
CA ALA A 243 -15.42 22.53 7.63
C ALA A 243 -16.13 21.41 8.41
N GLU A 244 -17.42 21.61 8.68
CA GLU A 244 -18.25 20.63 9.36
C GLU A 244 -19.70 20.73 8.89
N GLY A 245 -20.46 19.69 9.15
CA GLY A 245 -21.89 19.66 8.86
C GLY A 245 -22.54 18.39 9.36
N ARG A 246 -23.83 18.27 9.05
CA ARG A 246 -24.68 17.16 9.46
C ARG A 246 -25.56 16.71 8.30
N ILE A 247 -25.76 15.40 8.18
CA ILE A 247 -26.61 14.76 7.17
C ILE A 247 -27.60 13.88 7.91
N GLU A 248 -28.90 14.11 7.72
CA GLU A 248 -29.94 13.20 8.23
C GLU A 248 -29.83 11.85 7.52
N ALA A 249 -29.94 10.76 8.27
CA ALA A 249 -29.81 9.41 7.75
C ALA A 249 -31.04 8.56 8.05
N ALA A 250 -31.40 7.70 7.11
CA ALA A 250 -32.42 6.68 7.27
C ALA A 250 -31.97 5.45 6.47
N VAL A 251 -31.62 4.37 7.17
CA VAL A 251 -31.15 3.13 6.54
C VAL A 251 -31.84 1.95 7.20
N GLU A 252 -32.49 1.12 6.38
CA GLU A 252 -33.17 -0.08 6.86
C GLU A 252 -32.18 -1.06 7.49
N GLN A 253 -32.69 -1.87 8.42
CA GLN A 253 -31.95 -2.97 9.01
C GLN A 253 -31.38 -3.92 7.93
N GLY A 254 -30.07 -4.17 7.96
CA GLY A 254 -29.40 -5.11 7.06
C GLY A 254 -29.09 -4.56 5.66
N ASP A 255 -29.13 -3.24 5.48
CA ASP A 255 -28.89 -2.57 4.20
C ASP A 255 -27.75 -1.56 4.24
N VAL A 256 -27.33 -1.10 3.06
CA VAL A 256 -26.43 0.03 2.86
C VAL A 256 -27.09 1.04 1.93
N ALA A 257 -27.09 2.31 2.32
CA ALA A 257 -27.70 3.37 1.54
C ALA A 257 -26.86 4.66 1.54
N THR A 258 -26.92 5.38 0.41
CA THR A 258 -26.41 6.76 0.34
C THR A 258 -27.39 7.69 1.04
N VAL A 259 -26.92 8.40 2.07
CA VAL A 259 -27.72 9.27 2.94
C VAL A 259 -27.56 10.75 2.64
N GLY A 260 -26.47 11.14 1.96
CA GLY A 260 -26.29 12.54 1.55
C GLY A 260 -25.03 12.79 0.75
N ARG A 261 -24.69 14.08 0.61
CA ARG A 261 -23.52 14.54 -0.15
C ARG A 261 -22.85 15.71 0.55
N ILE A 262 -21.52 15.66 0.59
CA ILE A 262 -20.64 16.77 0.99
C ILE A 262 -20.08 17.38 -0.30
N SER A 263 -20.17 18.70 -0.42
CA SER A 263 -19.57 19.44 -1.53
C SER A 263 -19.03 20.77 -1.01
N LEU A 264 -17.71 20.95 -1.11
CA LEU A 264 -17.00 22.10 -0.56
C LEU A 264 -15.98 22.63 -1.56
N PRO A 265 -15.89 23.97 -1.74
CA PRO A 265 -14.72 24.54 -2.40
C PRO A 265 -13.49 24.37 -1.52
N LEU A 266 -12.34 24.07 -2.15
CA LEU A 266 -11.03 23.99 -1.48
C LEU A 266 -10.12 25.16 -1.86
N THR A 267 -10.67 26.20 -2.48
CA THR A 267 -9.91 27.33 -3.06
C THR A 267 -9.13 28.17 -2.05
N SER A 268 -9.41 28.03 -0.74
CA SER A 268 -8.63 28.67 0.33
C SER A 268 -7.34 27.92 0.69
N ILE A 269 -7.15 26.70 0.16
CA ILE A 269 -5.93 25.91 0.35
C ILE A 269 -4.95 26.32 -0.75
N HIS A 270 -3.90 27.04 -0.37
CA HIS A 270 -2.90 27.57 -1.31
C HIS A 270 -1.54 26.85 -1.23
N LYS A 271 -1.40 25.91 -0.29
CA LYS A 271 -0.24 25.02 -0.18
C LYS A 271 -0.68 23.57 -0.10
N PRO A 272 0.16 22.61 -0.54
CA PRO A 272 -0.06 21.20 -0.33
C PRO A 272 -0.50 20.89 1.11
N THR A 273 -1.63 20.19 1.27
CA THR A 273 -2.27 20.00 2.57
C THR A 273 -2.87 18.61 2.66
N GLN A 274 -2.61 17.91 3.76
CA GLN A 274 -3.33 16.68 4.11
C GLN A 274 -4.57 17.05 4.91
N LEU A 275 -5.75 16.66 4.42
CA LEU A 275 -7.03 16.77 5.12
C LEU A 275 -7.45 15.41 5.68
N ARG A 276 -8.29 15.43 6.72
CA ARG A 276 -9.00 14.27 7.23
C ARG A 276 -10.49 14.56 7.22
N LEU A 277 -11.23 13.78 6.43
CA LEU A 277 -12.68 13.66 6.57
C LEU A 277 -12.96 12.70 7.73
N THR A 278 -13.72 13.11 8.73
CA THR A 278 -14.26 12.24 9.77
C THR A 278 -15.77 12.24 9.63
N LEU A 279 -16.35 11.05 9.61
CA LEU A 279 -17.80 10.81 9.65
C LEU A 279 -18.13 10.18 11.01
N SER A 280 -19.22 10.58 11.64
CA SER A 280 -19.65 10.04 12.93
C SER A 280 -21.16 9.99 13.02
N THR A 281 -21.69 8.90 13.59
CA THR A 281 -23.12 8.73 13.86
C THR A 281 -23.23 7.94 15.16
N ASP A 282 -23.82 8.57 16.18
CA ASP A 282 -23.84 8.03 17.55
C ASP A 282 -22.43 7.61 18.02
N ASP A 283 -22.23 6.37 18.47
CA ASP A 283 -20.93 5.84 18.92
C ASP A 283 -20.03 5.31 17.77
N TYR A 284 -20.47 5.42 16.51
CA TYR A 284 -19.74 4.93 15.35
C TYR A 284 -19.04 6.06 14.63
N SER A 285 -17.79 5.83 14.21
CA SER A 285 -17.03 6.81 13.45
C SER A 285 -16.14 6.14 12.44
N ASN A 286 -15.80 6.87 11.38
CA ASN A 286 -14.81 6.46 10.39
C ASN A 286 -14.13 7.72 9.82
N TYR A 287 -12.97 7.58 9.19
CA TYR A 287 -12.26 8.72 8.62
C TYR A 287 -11.54 8.40 7.32
N TYR A 288 -11.18 9.42 6.54
CA TYR A 288 -10.41 9.27 5.30
C TYR A 288 -9.37 10.38 5.23
N ASN A 289 -8.11 10.02 5.00
CA ASN A 289 -7.07 11.00 4.72
C ASN A 289 -7.13 11.37 3.23
N LEU A 290 -7.00 12.66 2.92
CA LEU A 290 -7.08 13.23 1.58
C LEU A 290 -5.90 14.18 1.38
N TRP A 291 -5.37 14.26 0.17
CA TRP A 291 -4.27 15.17 -0.16
C TRP A 291 -4.75 16.19 -1.15
N VAL A 292 -4.60 17.47 -0.81
CA VAL A 292 -4.94 18.58 -1.69
C VAL A 292 -3.65 19.17 -2.22
N TYR A 293 -3.51 19.18 -3.53
CA TYR A 293 -2.39 19.76 -4.25
C TYR A 293 -2.92 20.92 -5.11
N PRO A 294 -2.80 22.18 -4.62
CA PRO A 294 -3.19 23.34 -5.39
C PRO A 294 -2.35 23.45 -6.67
N SER A 295 -2.95 23.84 -7.79
CA SER A 295 -2.19 24.06 -9.01
C SER A 295 -1.11 25.12 -8.80
N SER A 296 0.13 24.78 -9.13
CA SER A 296 1.27 25.70 -9.12
C SER A 296 2.13 25.47 -10.35
N GLU A 297 2.74 26.53 -10.88
CA GLU A 297 3.73 26.41 -11.95
C GLU A 297 4.97 25.68 -11.41
N GLU A 298 5.58 24.87 -12.26
CA GLU A 298 6.88 24.23 -12.01
C GLU A 298 7.99 25.30 -11.93
N PRO A 299 9.07 25.11 -11.14
CA PRO A 299 10.10 26.13 -11.05
C PRO A 299 10.93 26.05 -12.33
N GLU A 300 10.88 27.09 -13.15
CA GLU A 300 11.80 27.22 -14.27
C GLU A 300 13.22 27.39 -13.70
N SER A 301 14.09 26.41 -13.94
CA SER A 301 15.50 26.51 -13.56
C SER A 301 16.41 25.79 -14.54
N GLU A 302 17.45 26.49 -14.98
CA GLU A 302 18.57 25.92 -15.74
C GLU A 302 19.65 25.32 -14.81
N GLU A 303 19.49 25.39 -13.48
CA GLU A 303 20.47 24.89 -12.50
C GLU A 303 20.44 23.36 -12.31
N ILE A 304 19.32 22.71 -12.64
CA ILE A 304 19.15 21.26 -12.52
C ILE A 304 19.16 20.63 -13.91
N HIS A 305 20.12 19.75 -14.14
CA HIS A 305 20.14 18.94 -15.34
C HIS A 305 19.36 17.64 -15.11
N ILE A 306 18.25 17.47 -15.84
CA ILE A 306 17.41 16.26 -15.77
C ILE A 306 17.81 15.32 -16.90
N CYS A 307 18.18 14.09 -16.59
CA CYS A 307 18.59 13.10 -17.58
C CYS A 307 18.12 11.69 -17.23
N ALA A 308 18.07 10.82 -18.25
CA ALA A 308 17.70 9.41 -18.08
C ALA A 308 18.91 8.47 -17.96
N ALA A 309 20.12 8.99 -18.13
CA ALA A 309 21.35 8.21 -18.05
C ALA A 309 22.51 9.09 -17.57
N LEU A 310 23.50 8.47 -16.94
CA LEU A 310 24.75 9.11 -16.54
C LEU A 310 25.68 9.25 -17.76
N ASP A 311 25.27 10.07 -18.73
CA ASP A 311 25.96 10.34 -19.98
C ASP A 311 27.15 11.30 -19.81
N ALA A 312 27.80 11.69 -20.92
CA ALA A 312 28.98 12.55 -20.88
C ALA A 312 28.66 13.96 -20.32
N GLU A 313 27.46 14.48 -20.57
CA GLU A 313 27.04 15.79 -20.10
C GLU A 313 26.78 15.77 -18.59
N ALA A 314 26.00 14.80 -18.11
CA ALA A 314 25.74 14.60 -16.69
C ALA A 314 27.05 14.42 -15.88
N ARG A 315 28.00 13.66 -16.43
CA ARG A 315 29.33 13.46 -15.80
C ARG A 315 30.14 14.75 -15.74
N SER A 316 30.12 15.56 -16.81
CA SER A 316 30.82 16.85 -16.83
C SER A 316 30.23 17.80 -15.79
N LEU A 317 28.89 17.90 -15.75
CA LEU A 317 28.19 18.76 -14.80
C LEU A 317 28.48 18.38 -13.35
N LEU A 318 28.48 17.08 -13.02
CA LEU A 318 28.85 16.62 -11.67
C LEU A 318 30.30 16.96 -11.32
N ALA A 319 31.24 16.86 -12.27
CA ALA A 319 32.63 17.25 -12.04
C ALA A 319 32.81 18.76 -11.81
N GLU A 320 31.93 19.58 -12.39
CA GLU A 320 31.93 21.05 -12.27
C GLU A 320 31.14 21.58 -11.07
N GLY A 321 30.56 20.71 -10.23
CA GLY A 321 29.77 21.11 -9.06
C GLY A 321 28.27 21.28 -9.30
N GLY A 322 27.78 20.86 -10.47
CA GLY A 322 26.38 20.94 -10.87
C GLY A 322 25.44 20.01 -10.11
N ARG A 323 24.13 20.20 -10.34
CA ARG A 323 23.04 19.42 -9.76
C ARG A 323 22.38 18.57 -10.85
N VAL A 324 22.33 17.26 -10.65
CA VAL A 324 21.73 16.32 -11.61
C VAL A 324 20.54 15.62 -10.99
N LEU A 325 19.39 15.66 -11.67
CA LEU A 325 18.24 14.79 -11.41
C LEU A 325 18.28 13.64 -12.41
N LEU A 326 18.66 12.45 -11.93
CA LEU A 326 18.69 11.25 -12.75
C LEU A 326 17.37 10.49 -12.62
N VAL A 327 16.68 10.28 -13.73
CA VAL A 327 15.44 9.49 -13.82
C VAL A 327 15.66 8.35 -14.81
N PRO A 328 16.26 7.22 -14.38
CA PRO A 328 16.69 6.17 -15.30
C PRO A 328 15.54 5.60 -16.13
N ASP A 329 15.79 5.31 -17.41
CA ASP A 329 14.86 4.47 -18.19
C ASP A 329 14.77 3.09 -17.52
N HIS A 330 13.56 2.74 -17.09
CA HIS A 330 13.24 1.48 -16.41
C HIS A 330 13.75 0.24 -17.15
N LYS A 331 13.79 0.27 -18.49
CA LYS A 331 14.32 -0.85 -19.28
C LYS A 331 15.82 -1.05 -19.11
N THR A 332 16.55 0.03 -18.85
CA THR A 332 18.02 -0.01 -18.71
C THR A 332 18.47 -0.50 -17.35
N ILE A 333 17.60 -0.38 -16.33
CA ILE A 333 17.88 -0.76 -14.94
C ILE A 333 17.05 -1.96 -14.46
N GLU A 334 16.39 -2.69 -15.37
CA GLU A 334 15.48 -3.79 -15.02
C GLU A 334 16.16 -4.85 -14.14
N GLN A 335 17.42 -5.18 -14.43
CA GLN A 335 18.20 -6.20 -13.70
C GLN A 335 18.73 -5.72 -12.35
N GLN A 336 18.77 -4.39 -12.15
CA GLN A 336 19.26 -3.73 -10.93
C GLN A 336 18.13 -3.33 -9.98
N SER A 337 16.88 -3.54 -10.38
CA SER A 337 15.70 -3.01 -9.72
C SER A 337 14.61 -4.05 -9.53
N VAL A 338 13.71 -3.74 -8.62
CA VAL A 338 12.47 -4.49 -8.41
C VAL A 338 11.32 -3.71 -9.05
N GLY A 339 10.27 -4.39 -9.52
CA GLY A 339 9.07 -3.72 -10.03
C GLY A 339 8.34 -2.92 -8.94
N GLY A 340 7.53 -1.94 -9.34
CA GLY A 340 6.66 -1.20 -8.43
C GLY A 340 5.43 -2.00 -8.02
N LEU A 341 5.19 -2.11 -6.71
CA LEU A 341 3.96 -2.68 -6.15
C LEU A 341 3.44 -1.74 -5.07
N PHE A 342 2.18 -1.31 -5.19
CA PHE A 342 1.62 -0.33 -4.27
C PHE A 342 1.16 -0.97 -2.96
N THR A 343 0.33 -2.01 -3.01
CA THR A 343 -0.16 -2.71 -1.81
C THR A 343 0.93 -3.56 -1.20
N PRO A 344 0.86 -3.91 0.11
CA PRO A 344 1.74 -4.95 0.62
C PRO A 344 1.55 -6.24 -0.16
N ASP A 345 2.65 -6.99 -0.35
CA ASP A 345 2.59 -8.27 -1.05
C ASP A 345 1.57 -9.22 -0.39
N TYR A 346 1.08 -10.14 -1.22
CA TYR A 346 0.19 -11.19 -0.76
C TYR A 346 0.87 -12.03 0.33
N TRP A 347 0.08 -12.69 1.17
CA TRP A 347 0.49 -13.21 2.49
C TRP A 347 1.76 -14.08 2.54
N ASN A 348 2.25 -14.63 1.42
CA ASN A 348 3.50 -15.38 1.35
C ASN A 348 4.20 -15.27 -0.02
N TYR A 349 5.18 -14.37 -0.10
CA TYR A 349 5.96 -14.17 -1.32
C TYR A 349 6.58 -15.46 -1.89
N ALA A 350 7.22 -16.28 -1.06
CA ALA A 350 7.97 -17.46 -1.53
C ALA A 350 7.07 -18.51 -2.19
N MET A 351 5.90 -18.79 -1.59
CA MET A 351 4.91 -19.71 -2.13
C MET A 351 4.38 -19.19 -3.47
N PHE A 352 3.87 -17.96 -3.52
CA PHE A 352 3.22 -17.45 -4.72
C PHE A 352 4.19 -17.10 -5.84
N LYS A 353 5.45 -16.77 -5.53
CA LYS A 353 6.52 -16.73 -6.53
C LYS A 353 6.63 -18.07 -7.26
N SER A 354 6.77 -19.16 -6.50
CA SER A 354 6.93 -20.51 -7.08
C SER A 354 5.69 -20.94 -7.86
N ILE A 355 4.49 -20.61 -7.37
CA ILE A 355 3.23 -20.91 -8.07
C ILE A 355 3.14 -20.11 -9.39
N SER A 356 3.44 -18.81 -9.37
CA SER A 356 3.47 -17.97 -10.57
C SER A 356 4.45 -18.51 -11.62
N GLU A 357 5.69 -18.83 -11.22
CA GLU A 357 6.71 -19.37 -12.12
C GLU A 357 6.27 -20.70 -12.75
N ASN A 358 5.73 -21.61 -11.95
CA ASN A 358 5.21 -22.89 -12.43
C ASN A 358 4.02 -22.73 -13.40
N ALA A 359 3.22 -21.68 -13.22
CA ALA A 359 2.09 -21.34 -14.08
C ALA A 359 2.48 -20.49 -15.31
N GLY A 360 3.76 -20.08 -15.45
CA GLY A 360 4.21 -19.16 -16.49
C GLY A 360 3.55 -17.77 -16.40
N LYS A 361 3.24 -17.34 -15.17
CA LYS A 361 2.62 -16.05 -14.87
C LYS A 361 3.65 -15.08 -14.30
N GLU A 362 3.31 -13.80 -14.35
CA GLU A 362 4.09 -12.73 -13.73
C GLU A 362 4.26 -13.00 -12.23
N VAL A 363 5.47 -12.74 -11.73
CA VAL A 363 5.80 -12.83 -10.31
C VAL A 363 5.59 -11.45 -9.70
N SER A 364 4.90 -11.40 -8.56
CA SER A 364 4.74 -10.15 -7.79
C SER A 364 6.11 -9.52 -7.54
N PRO A 365 6.24 -8.17 -7.59
CA PRO A 365 7.44 -7.53 -7.12
C PRO A 365 7.75 -7.87 -5.66
N GLY A 366 6.74 -8.09 -4.81
CA GLY A 366 6.92 -8.59 -3.45
C GLY A 366 7.39 -7.55 -2.44
N THR A 367 7.05 -6.27 -2.63
CA THR A 367 7.36 -5.18 -1.70
C THR A 367 6.18 -4.90 -0.77
N LEU A 368 6.43 -4.26 0.38
CA LEU A 368 5.45 -4.21 1.47
C LEU A 368 4.92 -2.80 1.78
N SER A 369 5.79 -1.79 1.76
CA SER A 369 5.45 -0.38 2.04
C SER A 369 6.61 0.52 1.65
N LEU A 370 6.43 1.83 1.74
CA LEU A 370 7.50 2.81 1.79
C LEU A 370 7.96 3.03 3.25
N LEU A 371 9.19 3.46 3.43
CA LEU A 371 9.76 3.98 4.66
C LEU A 371 10.53 5.27 4.33
N MET A 372 10.21 6.36 5.02
CA MET A 372 10.87 7.66 4.86
C MET A 372 10.81 8.45 6.16
N ASP A 373 11.61 9.51 6.27
CA ASP A 373 11.46 10.51 7.33
C ASP A 373 10.53 11.63 6.84
N SER A 374 9.28 11.65 7.30
CA SER A 374 8.29 12.67 6.91
C SER A 374 8.66 14.11 7.29
N LYS A 375 9.71 14.31 8.09
CA LYS A 375 10.24 15.64 8.45
C LYS A 375 11.37 16.09 7.53
N HIS A 376 11.83 15.24 6.61
CA HIS A 376 12.87 15.60 5.66
C HIS A 376 12.41 16.79 4.78
N PRO A 377 13.28 17.78 4.47
CA PRO A 377 12.92 18.98 3.71
C PRO A 377 12.23 18.71 2.35
N LEU A 378 12.55 17.58 1.72
CA LEU A 378 11.86 17.07 0.53
C LEU A 378 10.32 17.05 0.66
N PHE A 379 9.80 16.82 1.86
CA PHE A 379 8.36 16.65 2.10
C PHE A 379 7.67 17.93 2.60
N GLU A 380 8.36 19.08 2.63
CA GLU A 380 7.75 20.35 3.08
C GLU A 380 6.47 20.67 2.29
N ASP A 381 6.52 20.48 0.98
CA ASP A 381 5.39 20.66 0.05
C ASP A 381 4.84 19.32 -0.48
N PHE A 382 5.11 18.21 0.21
CA PHE A 382 4.49 16.91 -0.07
C PHE A 382 4.07 16.23 1.24
N PRO A 383 2.93 16.61 1.84
CA PRO A 383 2.48 16.07 3.12
C PRO A 383 2.38 14.54 3.11
N THR A 384 3.27 13.89 3.85
CA THR A 384 3.35 12.43 3.96
C THR A 384 3.56 12.00 5.40
N ASP A 385 3.34 10.72 5.67
CA ASP A 385 3.75 10.03 6.90
C ASP A 385 5.01 9.19 6.61
N ASP A 386 5.53 8.51 7.64
CA ASP A 386 6.75 7.68 7.53
C ASP A 386 6.49 6.33 6.82
N HIS A 387 5.32 6.16 6.20
CA HIS A 387 4.89 4.96 5.48
C HIS A 387 4.04 5.26 4.24
N SER A 388 3.77 4.23 3.43
CA SER A 388 2.85 4.34 2.29
C SER A 388 1.45 4.81 2.69
N ASN A 389 0.81 5.58 1.82
CA ASN A 389 -0.61 5.90 1.85
C ASN A 389 -1.07 6.24 0.40
N TRP A 390 -2.36 6.54 0.19
CA TRP A 390 -2.98 6.58 -1.14
C TRP A 390 -2.33 7.54 -2.15
N GLN A 391 -1.70 8.64 -1.69
CA GLN A 391 -0.95 9.58 -2.53
C GLN A 391 0.33 9.01 -3.15
N TRP A 392 0.80 7.85 -2.69
CA TRP A 392 1.95 7.19 -3.28
C TRP A 392 1.58 6.25 -4.43
N TRP A 393 0.28 6.02 -4.71
CA TRP A 393 -0.16 5.01 -5.65
C TRP A 393 0.39 5.19 -7.06
N SER A 394 0.23 6.37 -7.66
CA SER A 394 0.70 6.61 -9.03
C SER A 394 2.22 6.56 -9.11
N ILE A 395 2.91 7.17 -8.14
CA ILE A 395 4.37 7.23 -8.05
C ILE A 395 4.97 5.82 -7.96
N VAL A 396 4.44 4.98 -7.06
CA VAL A 396 4.95 3.62 -6.84
C VAL A 396 4.58 2.67 -7.98
N ARG A 397 3.36 2.76 -8.53
CA ARG A 397 2.94 1.93 -9.68
C ARG A 397 3.75 2.21 -10.94
N ASN A 398 4.31 3.40 -11.06
CA ASN A 398 5.20 3.80 -12.15
C ASN A 398 6.66 3.89 -11.67
N ALA A 399 7.09 3.02 -10.76
CA ALA A 399 8.45 2.98 -10.26
C ALA A 399 9.15 1.64 -10.44
N ARG A 400 10.48 1.69 -10.39
CA ARG A 400 11.36 0.52 -10.27
C ARG A 400 12.46 0.74 -9.23
N PRO A 401 12.18 0.55 -7.93
CA PRO A 401 13.15 0.78 -6.86
C PRO A 401 14.48 0.07 -7.09
N LEU A 402 15.59 0.80 -6.95
CA LEU A 402 16.94 0.30 -7.21
C LEU A 402 17.46 -0.50 -6.00
N VAL A 403 18.18 -1.60 -6.25
CA VAL A 403 18.86 -2.35 -5.19
C VAL A 403 20.14 -1.64 -4.76
N LEU A 404 20.16 -1.12 -3.54
CA LEU A 404 21.25 -0.33 -2.95
C LEU A 404 22.12 -1.14 -1.99
N ASN A 405 22.12 -2.47 -2.08
CA ASN A 405 22.90 -3.34 -1.17
C ASN A 405 24.42 -3.07 -1.22
N ALA A 406 24.92 -2.50 -2.31
CA ALA A 406 26.34 -2.14 -2.46
C ALA A 406 26.72 -0.84 -1.72
N THR A 407 25.75 -0.08 -1.19
CA THR A 407 26.01 1.09 -0.35
C THR A 407 26.46 0.66 1.06
N ARG A 408 27.10 1.57 1.80
CA ARG A 408 27.42 1.30 3.21
C ARG A 408 26.16 0.97 4.02
N HIS A 409 26.33 0.18 5.07
CA HIS A 409 25.19 -0.32 5.86
C HIS A 409 24.33 0.83 6.41
N GLU A 410 24.96 1.91 6.91
CA GLU A 410 24.25 3.03 7.52
C GLU A 410 23.57 3.95 6.51
N TYR A 411 23.85 3.82 5.20
CA TYR A 411 23.19 4.63 4.18
C TYR A 411 21.71 4.27 4.11
N LYS A 412 20.86 5.30 4.19
CA LYS A 412 19.42 5.18 4.02
C LYS A 412 19.00 6.08 2.85
N PRO A 413 18.26 5.55 1.86
CA PRO A 413 17.68 6.39 0.82
C PRO A 413 16.63 7.33 1.43
N LEU A 414 16.34 8.45 0.74
CA LEU A 414 15.33 9.43 1.19
C LEU A 414 13.94 8.79 1.26
N ILE A 415 13.64 7.92 0.28
CA ILE A 415 12.46 7.05 0.29
C ILE A 415 12.92 5.63 0.02
N GLN A 416 12.79 4.77 1.03
CA GLN A 416 13.08 3.34 0.93
C GLN A 416 11.80 2.57 0.63
N VAL A 417 11.88 1.56 -0.23
CA VAL A 417 10.83 0.54 -0.35
C VAL A 417 11.18 -0.63 0.55
N VAL A 418 10.26 -1.04 1.41
CA VAL A 418 10.42 -2.21 2.28
C VAL A 418 10.24 -3.47 1.44
N ASP A 419 11.31 -4.25 1.33
CA ASP A 419 11.33 -5.50 0.59
C ASP A 419 10.73 -6.66 1.42
N ASN A 420 10.39 -7.78 0.78
CA ASN A 420 9.97 -8.99 1.49
C ASN A 420 11.12 -9.62 2.30
N VAL A 421 10.72 -10.45 3.27
CA VAL A 421 11.58 -11.17 4.21
C VAL A 421 12.51 -12.21 3.57
N GLU A 422 12.26 -12.61 2.31
CA GLU A 422 13.11 -13.58 1.60
C GLU A 422 14.36 -12.92 1.01
N ARG A 423 14.20 -11.74 0.40
CA ARG A 423 15.27 -10.98 -0.25
C ARG A 423 15.94 -9.98 0.67
N ASN A 424 15.14 -9.17 1.38
CA ASN A 424 15.59 -8.04 2.20
C ASN A 424 16.53 -7.06 1.47
N HIS A 425 16.33 -6.79 0.18
CA HIS A 425 17.14 -5.76 -0.48
C HIS A 425 16.88 -4.38 0.14
N LYS A 426 17.93 -3.56 0.22
CA LYS A 426 17.82 -2.12 0.48
C LYS A 426 17.32 -1.47 -0.81
N LEU A 427 16.00 -1.29 -0.95
CA LEU A 427 15.41 -0.74 -2.18
C LEU A 427 15.24 0.77 -2.09
N GLY A 428 15.90 1.54 -2.95
CA GLY A 428 15.75 3.00 -3.02
C GLY A 428 14.74 3.43 -4.08
N LEU A 429 13.68 4.12 -3.69
CA LEU A 429 12.77 4.81 -4.62
C LEU A 429 13.30 6.20 -4.99
N LEU A 430 13.82 6.91 -3.98
CA LEU A 430 14.44 8.22 -4.14
C LEU A 430 15.67 8.30 -3.23
N PHE A 431 16.80 8.70 -3.78
CA PHE A 431 18.06 8.70 -3.05
C PHE A 431 19.06 9.68 -3.64
N GLU A 432 20.07 10.06 -2.86
CA GLU A 432 20.99 11.14 -3.24
C GLU A 432 22.44 10.85 -2.82
N PHE A 433 23.37 11.45 -3.56
CA PHE A 433 24.81 11.35 -3.31
C PHE A 433 25.52 12.65 -3.69
N LYS A 434 26.61 12.95 -2.99
CA LYS A 434 27.64 13.87 -3.46
C LYS A 434 28.57 13.11 -4.42
N VAL A 435 28.78 13.65 -5.62
CA VAL A 435 29.59 13.01 -6.66
C VAL A 435 30.64 13.98 -7.19
N GLY A 436 31.90 13.75 -6.79
CA GLY A 436 32.95 14.75 -6.98
C GLY A 436 32.59 16.05 -6.24
N GLU A 437 32.59 17.17 -6.95
CA GLU A 437 32.13 18.46 -6.41
C GLU A 437 30.62 18.67 -6.57
N GLY A 438 29.96 17.87 -7.42
CA GLY A 438 28.54 17.97 -7.73
C GLY A 438 27.65 17.11 -6.84
N ARG A 439 26.35 17.15 -7.13
CA ARG A 439 25.31 16.45 -6.37
C ARG A 439 24.32 15.80 -7.32
N VAL A 440 23.96 14.55 -7.03
CA VAL A 440 22.95 13.80 -7.80
C VAL A 440 21.81 13.40 -6.88
N LEU A 441 20.59 13.54 -7.39
CA LEU A 441 19.40 12.91 -6.84
C LEU A 441 18.83 11.97 -7.89
N VAL A 442 18.55 10.74 -7.50
CA VAL A 442 18.07 9.68 -8.39
C VAL A 442 16.63 9.35 -8.02
N CYS A 443 15.72 9.52 -8.98
CA CYS A 443 14.32 9.17 -8.84
C CYS A 443 14.03 7.91 -9.67
N MET A 444 13.55 6.87 -9.00
CA MET A 444 13.22 5.60 -9.64
C MET A 444 11.75 5.53 -10.11
N SER A 445 11.00 6.61 -9.95
CA SER A 445 9.64 6.77 -10.50
C SER A 445 9.70 7.50 -11.84
N ASP A 446 8.92 7.03 -12.82
CA ASP A 446 8.72 7.72 -14.09
C ASP A 446 7.87 8.97 -13.86
N LEU A 447 8.55 10.11 -13.69
CA LEU A 447 7.94 11.40 -13.40
C LEU A 447 7.04 11.90 -14.54
N GLU A 448 7.30 11.49 -15.78
CA GLU A 448 6.47 11.86 -16.93
C GLU A 448 5.16 11.07 -16.95
N ALA A 449 5.20 9.78 -16.59
CA ALA A 449 4.02 8.93 -16.50
C ALA A 449 3.01 9.42 -15.44
N VAL A 450 3.49 10.09 -14.39
CA VAL A 450 2.66 10.60 -13.28
C VAL A 450 2.37 12.09 -13.34
N ALA A 451 2.92 12.82 -14.32
CA ALA A 451 2.84 14.29 -14.40
C ALA A 451 1.40 14.84 -14.50
N GLN A 452 0.44 14.03 -14.96
CA GLN A 452 -0.97 14.43 -15.08
C GLN A 452 -1.80 14.12 -13.83
N THR A 453 -1.20 13.52 -12.80
CA THR A 453 -1.85 13.29 -11.51
C THR A 453 -1.47 14.41 -10.54
N PRO A 454 -2.39 14.87 -9.66
CA PRO A 454 -2.08 15.93 -8.70
C PRO A 454 -0.85 15.61 -7.84
N GLU A 455 -0.76 14.39 -7.33
CA GLU A 455 0.35 13.94 -6.50
C GLU A 455 1.65 13.76 -7.28
N GLY A 456 1.61 13.29 -8.53
CA GLY A 456 2.81 13.13 -9.36
C GLY A 456 3.42 14.47 -9.76
N ALA A 457 2.58 15.43 -10.16
CA ALA A 457 3.00 16.80 -10.44
C ALA A 457 3.61 17.47 -9.19
N GLN A 458 2.95 17.33 -8.02
CA GLN A 458 3.48 17.89 -6.77
C GLN A 458 4.78 17.20 -6.33
N PHE A 459 4.89 15.88 -6.48
CA PHE A 459 6.11 15.15 -6.10
C PHE A 459 7.31 15.61 -6.92
N ARG A 460 7.12 15.75 -8.24
CA ARG A 460 8.14 16.32 -9.15
C ARG A 460 8.53 17.74 -8.74
N ARG A 461 7.55 18.61 -8.41
CA ARG A 461 7.81 19.96 -7.90
C ARG A 461 8.63 19.95 -6.61
N SER A 462 8.25 19.09 -5.66
CA SER A 462 8.91 18.98 -4.35
C SER A 462 10.35 18.51 -4.46
N ILE A 463 10.63 17.59 -5.41
CA ILE A 463 12.01 17.19 -5.75
C ILE A 463 12.81 18.40 -6.26
N LEU A 464 12.27 19.16 -7.21
CA LEU A 464 12.98 20.31 -7.78
C LEU A 464 13.21 21.41 -6.75
N ASP A 465 12.21 21.75 -5.93
CA ASP A 465 12.34 22.76 -4.87
C ASP A 465 13.40 22.36 -3.85
N TYR A 466 13.37 21.09 -3.41
CA TYR A 466 14.40 20.55 -2.53
C TYR A 466 15.79 20.68 -3.18
N MET A 467 15.95 20.23 -4.43
CA MET A 467 17.21 20.31 -5.16
C MET A 467 17.69 21.73 -5.41
N LEU A 468 16.81 22.73 -5.48
CA LEU A 468 17.16 24.15 -5.61
C LEU A 468 17.55 24.79 -4.28
N SER A 469 17.07 24.25 -3.16
CA SER A 469 17.36 24.75 -1.81
C SER A 469 18.79 24.46 -1.33
N ASP A 470 19.20 25.15 -0.27
CA ASP A 470 20.46 24.88 0.44
C ASP A 470 20.42 23.56 1.25
N GLU A 471 19.21 23.01 1.49
CA GLU A 471 19.01 21.75 2.22
C GLU A 471 19.37 20.53 1.36
N PHE A 472 19.51 20.66 0.03
CA PHE A 472 20.04 19.61 -0.83
C PHE A 472 21.56 19.46 -0.62
N ALA A 473 21.92 18.80 0.46
CA ALA A 473 23.29 18.67 0.95
C ALA A 473 23.64 17.19 1.23
N PRO A 474 23.65 16.32 0.20
CA PRO A 474 23.89 14.89 0.39
C PRO A 474 25.24 14.65 1.06
N THR A 475 25.23 13.83 2.11
CA THR A 475 26.42 13.53 2.91
C THR A 475 27.19 12.31 2.42
N GLU A 476 26.51 11.38 1.76
CA GLU A 476 27.14 10.17 1.23
C GLU A 476 27.89 10.50 -0.06
N GLN A 477 29.18 10.17 -0.10
CA GLN A 477 30.06 10.51 -1.23
C GLN A 477 30.32 9.27 -2.08
N LEU A 478 30.17 9.43 -3.40
CA LEU A 478 30.54 8.43 -4.39
C LEU A 478 31.40 9.09 -5.48
N SER A 479 32.31 8.32 -6.07
CA SER A 479 32.88 8.65 -7.38
C SER A 479 31.85 8.44 -8.48
N THR A 480 32.09 9.06 -9.63
CA THR A 480 31.28 8.88 -10.84
C THR A 480 31.27 7.40 -11.28
N GLU A 481 32.39 6.70 -11.10
CA GLU A 481 32.53 5.27 -11.36
C GLU A 481 31.70 4.42 -10.40
N GLU A 482 31.71 4.72 -9.10
CA GLU A 482 30.88 4.03 -8.11
C GLU A 482 29.39 4.23 -8.37
N LEU A 483 28.96 5.45 -8.71
CA LEU A 483 27.57 5.71 -9.12
C LEU A 483 27.21 4.92 -10.38
N SER A 484 28.12 4.85 -11.35
CA SER A 484 27.90 4.05 -12.57
C SER A 484 27.74 2.57 -12.24
N GLN A 485 28.61 2.05 -11.36
CA GLN A 485 28.56 0.66 -10.90
C GLN A 485 27.25 0.37 -10.15
N LEU A 486 26.78 1.28 -9.29
CA LEU A 486 25.51 1.13 -8.59
C LEU A 486 24.32 0.95 -9.56
N LEU A 487 24.37 1.61 -10.72
CA LEU A 487 23.31 1.57 -11.74
C LEU A 487 23.44 0.39 -12.72
N SER A 488 24.61 -0.27 -12.81
CA SER A 488 24.86 -1.28 -13.84
C SER A 488 25.37 -2.63 -13.32
N ALA A 489 25.79 -2.72 -12.06
CA ALA A 489 26.34 -3.96 -11.51
C ALA A 489 25.29 -5.07 -11.46
N GLU A 490 25.76 -6.32 -11.50
CA GLU A 490 24.88 -7.46 -11.23
C GLU A 490 24.45 -7.45 -9.77
N VAL A 491 23.15 -7.57 -9.53
CA VAL A 491 22.60 -7.71 -8.18
C VAL A 491 22.72 -9.17 -7.77
N SER A 492 23.27 -9.41 -6.57
CA SER A 492 23.25 -10.74 -5.98
C SER A 492 21.82 -11.18 -5.73
N GLN A 493 21.36 -12.17 -6.49
CA GLN A 493 20.03 -12.76 -6.32
C GLN A 493 20.11 -13.98 -5.40
N ARG A 494 19.12 -14.09 -4.50
CA ARG A 494 18.92 -15.30 -3.70
C ARG A 494 18.00 -16.26 -4.45
N GLU A 495 18.37 -17.53 -4.48
CA GLU A 495 17.43 -18.58 -4.90
C GLU A 495 16.32 -18.71 -3.83
N ILE A 496 15.12 -18.25 -4.18
CA ILE A 496 13.93 -18.36 -3.35
C ILE A 496 13.17 -19.57 -3.83
N ILE A 497 13.36 -20.67 -3.10
CA ILE A 497 12.62 -21.91 -3.28
C ILE A 497 11.38 -21.78 -2.41
N GLY A 498 10.20 -22.01 -2.99
CA GLY A 498 8.93 -21.95 -2.26
C GLY A 498 8.85 -22.91 -1.08
N GLU A 499 7.67 -23.07 -0.51
CA GLU A 499 7.54 -23.84 0.72
C GLU A 499 7.93 -25.30 0.56
N LYS A 500 8.94 -25.70 1.32
CA LYS A 500 9.22 -27.09 1.60
C LYS A 500 8.64 -27.41 2.96
N ASN A 501 7.62 -28.27 3.01
CA ASN A 501 7.28 -28.99 4.23
C ASN A 501 8.50 -29.86 4.59
N LEU A 502 9.36 -29.35 5.45
CA LEU A 502 10.43 -30.13 6.07
C LEU A 502 9.79 -30.95 7.19
N SER A 503 9.02 -31.99 6.85
CA SER A 503 8.57 -32.99 7.83
C SER A 503 9.73 -33.86 8.31
N ASP A 504 10.80 -33.93 7.52
CA ASP A 504 11.99 -34.74 7.79
C ASP A 504 13.16 -33.80 8.07
N TYR A 505 13.38 -33.50 9.35
CA TYR A 505 14.65 -32.93 9.81
C TYR A 505 15.71 -34.04 9.77
N ASP A 506 16.52 -34.08 8.72
CA ASP A 506 17.86 -34.68 8.82
C ASP A 506 18.72 -33.74 9.67
N VAL A 507 18.67 -33.94 10.99
CA VAL A 507 19.60 -33.30 11.92
C VAL A 507 20.99 -33.85 11.62
N GLN A 508 21.82 -33.07 10.91
CA GLN A 508 23.27 -33.30 10.85
C GLN A 508 23.99 -32.49 11.90
#